data_AF-A0A3E5AKZ6-F1
#
_entry.id   AF-A0A3E5AKZ6-F1
#
_cell.length_a   1.000
_cell.length_b   1.000
_cell.length_c   1.000
_cell.angle_alpha   90.00
_cell.angle_beta   90.00
_cell.angle_gamma   90.00
#
_symmetry.space_group_name_H-M   'P 1'
#
loop_
_entity.id
_entity.type
_entity.pdbx_description
1 polymer ?
#
loop_
_entity_poly.entity_id
_entity_poly.type
_entity_poly.pdbx_seq_one_letter_code
_entity_poly.pdbx_strand_id
1 'polypeptide(L)'
;MKKFNIVLLVVFFFPVMICGYYLSALFSPDVKNTIYTMMDRYKIVKAAPFANYFSKYTVVILFFLILFYFVISIIVLFGQKTRRPGEEQGSSKWESPQRVSKLLSDRSKSQSDPMNIVVFIKKKPNIFVRFLRNIFYWFKSRKAD
;
A
#
# COMPACT_ATOMS: atom_id res chain seq x y z
N MET A 1 -14.43 -3.89 -11.74
CA MET A 1 -13.87 -3.18 -10.57
C MET A 1 -15.04 -2.50 -9.86
N LYS A 2 -15.35 -2.83 -8.60
CA LYS A 2 -16.25 -1.97 -7.81
C LYS A 2 -15.63 -0.57 -7.84
N LYS A 3 -16.40 0.45 -8.22
CA LYS A 3 -15.93 1.84 -8.18
C LYS A 3 -15.68 2.13 -6.70
N PHE A 4 -14.43 2.02 -6.27
CA PHE A 4 -14.06 2.42 -4.93
C PHE A 4 -14.44 3.89 -4.82
N ASN A 5 -15.22 4.26 -3.79
CA ASN A 5 -15.59 5.65 -3.60
C ASN A 5 -14.33 6.40 -3.17
N ILE A 6 -13.53 6.84 -4.14
CA ILE A 6 -12.42 7.77 -3.97
C ILE A 6 -12.92 8.99 -3.19
N VAL A 7 -14.17 9.38 -3.43
CA VAL A 7 -14.91 10.38 -2.64
C VAL A 7 -14.88 10.06 -1.15
N LEU A 8 -15.16 8.82 -0.74
CA LEU A 8 -15.16 8.42 0.67
C LEU A 8 -13.75 8.49 1.26
N LEU A 9 -12.72 8.11 0.50
CA LEU A 9 -11.33 8.25 0.93
C LEU A 9 -11.00 9.73 1.18
N VAL A 10 -11.26 10.60 0.20
CA VAL A 10 -11.07 12.06 0.35
C VAL A 10 -11.87 12.62 1.53
N VAL A 11 -13.09 12.16 1.77
CA VAL A 11 -13.88 12.56 2.95
C VAL A 11 -13.20 12.13 4.25
N PHE A 12 -12.63 10.92 4.32
CA PHE A 12 -11.88 10.45 5.49
C PHE A 12 -10.54 11.14 5.71
N PHE A 13 -10.00 11.86 4.72
CA PHE A 13 -8.79 12.64 4.89
C PHE A 13 -8.97 13.79 5.89
N PHE A 14 -10.09 14.52 5.82
CA PHE A 14 -10.38 15.64 6.71
C PHE A 14 -10.42 15.29 8.22
N PRO A 15 -11.14 14.25 8.68
CA PRO A 15 -11.13 13.88 10.09
C PRO A 15 -9.75 13.39 10.56
N VAL A 16 -8.93 12.78 9.69
CA VAL A 16 -7.55 12.41 10.03
C VAL A 16 -6.69 13.65 10.28
N MET A 17 -6.84 14.69 9.45
CA MET A 17 -6.14 15.97 9.65
C MET A 17 -6.56 16.66 10.95
N ILE A 18 -7.88 16.70 11.23
CA ILE A 18 -8.43 17.27 12.46
C ILE A 18 -7.93 16.50 13.68
N CYS A 19 -7.96 15.17 13.63
CA CYS A 19 -7.43 14.31 14.68
C CYS A 19 -5.94 14.57 14.93
N GLY A 20 -5.14 14.68 13.85
CA GLY A 20 -3.71 14.99 13.96
C GLY A 20 -3.42 16.36 14.57
N TYR A 21 -4.23 17.37 14.24
CA TYR A 21 -4.13 18.69 14.84
C TYR A 21 -4.37 18.64 16.36
N TYR A 22 -5.48 18.03 16.81
CA TYR A 22 -5.77 17.90 18.25
C TYR A 22 -4.78 17.00 18.98
N LEU A 23 -4.29 15.95 18.33
CA LEU A 23 -3.24 15.11 18.89
C LEU A 23 -1.96 15.92 19.14
N SER A 24 -1.61 16.82 18.22
CA SER A 24 -0.44 17.67 18.37
C SER A 24 -0.58 18.72 19.48
N ALA A 25 -1.80 19.19 19.75
CA ALA A 25 -2.09 20.16 20.81
C ALA A 25 -1.79 19.62 22.22
N LEU A 26 -1.73 18.30 22.39
CA LEU A 26 -1.39 17.64 23.65
C LEU A 26 0.11 17.71 23.96
N PHE A 27 0.97 17.92 22.97
CA PHE A 27 2.43 17.94 23.13
C PHE A 27 2.95 19.35 23.35
N SER A 28 3.70 19.54 24.44
CA SER A 28 4.30 20.82 24.80
C SER A 28 5.76 20.89 24.32
N PRO A 29 6.21 22.00 23.71
CA PRO A 29 7.62 22.19 23.36
C PRO A 29 8.49 22.57 24.57
N ASP A 30 7.92 23.24 25.57
CA ASP A 30 8.68 23.83 26.66
C ASP A 30 8.87 22.91 27.88
N VAL A 31 7.97 21.94 28.05
CA VAL A 31 7.94 21.05 29.22
C VAL A 31 8.13 19.61 28.77
N LYS A 32 8.82 18.81 29.59
CA LYS A 32 8.97 17.38 29.35
C LYS A 32 7.59 16.73 29.14
N ASN A 33 7.43 16.05 28.02
CA ASN A 33 6.18 15.37 27.66
C ASN A 33 6.03 14.08 28.51
N THR A 34 5.31 14.22 29.62
CA THR A 34 4.94 13.14 30.55
C THR A 34 3.41 13.01 30.53
N ILE A 35 2.85 11.89 30.98
CA ILE A 35 1.40 11.64 30.97
C ILE A 35 0.63 12.77 31.69
N TYR A 36 1.15 13.28 32.81
CA TYR A 36 0.52 14.37 33.56
C TYR A 36 0.46 15.69 32.79
N THR A 37 1.53 16.04 32.06
CA THR A 37 1.58 17.29 31.30
C THR A 37 0.65 17.25 30.08
N MET A 38 0.51 16.07 29.46
CA MET A 38 -0.51 15.85 28.43
C MET A 38 -1.94 15.95 28.97
N MET A 39 -2.18 15.44 30.19
CA MET A 39 -3.49 15.52 30.83
C MET A 39 -3.89 16.97 31.13
N ASP A 40 -2.96 17.80 31.59
CA ASP A 40 -3.26 19.22 31.84
C ASP A 40 -3.49 19.99 30.54
N ARG A 41 -2.74 19.69 29.47
CA ARG A 41 -3.00 20.24 28.14
C ARG A 41 -4.35 19.81 27.59
N TYR A 42 -4.75 18.57 27.82
CA TYR A 42 -6.09 18.09 27.45
C TYR A 42 -7.19 18.92 28.11
N LYS A 43 -7.05 19.27 29.40
CA LYS A 43 -8.03 20.14 30.09
C LYS A 43 -8.16 21.50 29.41
N ILE A 44 -7.03 22.09 28.98
CA ILE A 44 -7.00 23.37 28.26
C ILE A 44 -7.71 23.25 26.90
N VAL A 45 -7.35 22.23 26.11
CA VAL A 45 -7.98 21.97 24.80
C VAL A 45 -9.49 21.72 24.94
N LYS A 46 -9.90 20.97 25.96
CA LYS A 46 -11.30 20.72 26.27
C LYS A 46 -12.06 22.00 26.65
N ALA A 47 -11.43 22.90 27.40
CA ALA A 47 -12.06 24.15 27.82
C ALA A 47 -12.28 25.12 26.65
N ALA A 48 -11.38 25.14 25.66
CA ALA A 48 -11.47 26.02 24.50
C ALA A 48 -11.18 25.26 23.19
N PRO A 49 -12.15 24.50 22.64
CA PRO A 49 -11.91 23.62 21.49
C PRO A 49 -11.55 24.38 20.20
N PHE A 50 -12.05 25.61 20.03
CA PHE A 50 -11.82 26.42 18.82
C PHE A 50 -10.61 27.36 18.91
N ALA A 51 -9.84 27.28 20.00
CA ALA A 51 -8.61 28.05 20.12
C ALA A 51 -7.50 27.46 19.22
N ASN A 52 -6.51 28.28 18.87
CA ASN A 52 -5.39 27.84 18.05
C ASN A 52 -4.27 27.24 18.91
N TYR A 53 -3.98 25.95 18.70
CA TYR A 53 -2.95 25.17 19.40
C TYR A 53 -1.74 24.82 18.52
N PHE A 54 -1.44 25.64 17.51
CA PHE A 54 -0.33 25.37 16.61
C PHE A 54 1.00 25.31 17.35
N SER A 55 1.72 24.21 17.17
CA SER A 55 2.98 23.91 17.84
C SER A 55 4.01 23.36 16.84
N LYS A 56 5.29 23.32 17.24
CA LYS A 56 6.35 22.68 16.46
C LYS A 56 6.03 21.21 16.15
N TYR A 57 5.30 20.54 17.03
CA TYR A 57 4.88 19.14 16.86
C TYR A 57 3.74 18.95 15.86
N THR A 58 2.97 19.99 15.55
CA THR A 58 1.81 19.91 14.64
C THR A 58 2.22 19.42 13.26
N VAL A 59 3.30 19.98 12.70
CA VAL A 59 3.81 19.58 11.38
C VAL A 59 4.32 18.14 11.40
N VAL A 60 5.06 17.76 12.45
CA VAL A 60 5.66 16.43 12.56
C VAL A 60 4.58 15.35 12.69
N ILE A 61 3.61 15.56 13.58
CA ILE A 61 2.53 14.58 13.83
C ILE A 61 1.61 14.46 12.62
N LEU A 62 1.24 15.59 11.98
CA LEU A 62 0.45 15.57 10.76
C LEU A 62 1.16 14.81 9.64
N PHE A 63 2.47 15.02 9.46
CA PHE A 63 3.24 14.30 8.45
C PHE A 63 3.17 12.78 8.64
N PHE A 64 3.40 12.29 9.86
CA PHE A 64 3.30 10.85 10.15
C PHE A 64 1.88 10.29 9.96
N LEU A 65 0.85 11.04 10.36
CA LEU A 65 -0.53 10.63 10.17
C LEU A 65 -0.93 10.56 8.69
N ILE A 66 -0.52 11.54 7.89
CA ILE A 66 -0.75 11.55 6.43
C ILE A 66 -0.02 10.37 5.78
N LEU A 67 1.22 10.11 6.18
CA LEU A 67 2.00 8.98 5.67
C LEU A 67 1.31 7.65 5.97
N PHE A 68 0.87 7.46 7.21
CA PHE A 68 0.15 6.26 7.63
C PHE A 68 -1.18 6.10 6.88
N TYR A 69 -1.92 7.20 6.73
CA TYR A 69 -3.16 7.24 5.96
C TYR A 69 -2.94 6.86 4.49
N PHE A 70 -1.85 7.33 3.88
CA PHE A 70 -1.51 6.98 2.49
C PHE A 70 -1.17 5.50 2.34
N VAL A 71 -0.44 4.91 3.29
CA VAL A 71 -0.15 3.47 3.30
C VAL A 71 -1.44 2.66 3.39
N ILE A 72 -2.36 3.00 4.29
CA ILE A 72 -3.68 2.35 4.40
C ILE A 72 -4.46 2.51 3.10
N SER A 73 -4.47 3.72 2.55
CA SER A 73 -5.17 4.04 1.29
C SER A 73 -4.69 3.14 0.14
N ILE A 74 -3.37 2.96 -0.01
CA ILE A 74 -2.79 2.03 -0.98
C ILE A 74 -3.30 0.61 -0.72
N ILE A 75 -3.19 0.12 0.52
CA ILE A 75 -3.63 -1.26 0.85
C ILE A 75 -5.11 -1.46 0.50
N VAL A 76 -5.97 -0.48 0.78
CA VAL A 76 -7.40 -0.57 0.49
C VAL A 76 -7.65 -0.54 -1.02
N LEU A 77 -6.96 0.31 -1.77
CA LEU A 77 -7.12 0.41 -3.23
C LEU A 77 -6.62 -0.85 -3.96
N PHE A 78 -5.47 -1.40 -3.56
CA PHE A 78 -4.88 -2.58 -4.19
C PHE A 78 -5.36 -3.92 -3.60
N GLY A 79 -5.89 -3.92 -2.37
CA GLY A 79 -6.36 -5.12 -1.68
C GLY A 79 -7.66 -5.69 -2.23
N GLN A 80 -8.41 -4.91 -3.02
CA GLN A 80 -9.63 -5.40 -3.66
C GLN A 80 -9.30 -6.25 -4.90
N LYS A 81 -9.20 -7.56 -4.70
CA LYS A 81 -9.27 -8.51 -5.83
C LYS A 81 -10.66 -8.41 -6.45
N THR A 82 -10.76 -8.16 -7.76
CA THR A 82 -12.04 -8.27 -8.48
C THR A 82 -12.44 -9.75 -8.49
N ARG A 83 -13.23 -10.18 -7.51
CA ARG A 83 -13.80 -11.53 -7.46
C ARG A 83 -15.17 -11.50 -8.11
N ARG A 84 -15.45 -12.48 -8.97
CA ARG A 84 -16.82 -12.72 -9.42
C ARG A 84 -17.62 -13.30 -8.25
N PRO A 85 -18.89 -12.89 -8.05
CA PRO A 85 -19.76 -13.55 -7.08
C PRO A 85 -19.78 -15.06 -7.39
N GLY A 86 -19.37 -15.90 -6.45
CA GLY A 86 -19.33 -17.36 -6.60
C GLY A 86 -17.99 -17.97 -7.03
N GLU A 87 -16.92 -17.18 -7.25
CA GLU A 87 -15.57 -17.74 -7.44
C GLU A 87 -14.81 -17.77 -6.12
N GLU A 88 -14.72 -18.96 -5.51
CA GLU A 88 -13.82 -19.19 -4.38
C GLU A 88 -12.35 -19.17 -4.82
N GLN A 89 -11.47 -18.76 -3.91
CA GLN A 89 -10.04 -18.59 -4.15
C GLN A 89 -9.43 -19.92 -4.61
N GLY A 90 -9.25 -20.08 -5.92
CA GLY A 90 -8.62 -21.27 -6.49
C GLY A 90 -9.53 -22.23 -7.26
N SER A 91 -10.68 -21.78 -7.79
CA SER A 91 -11.31 -22.51 -8.91
C SER A 91 -10.48 -22.32 -10.19
N SER A 92 -9.26 -22.85 -10.20
CA SER A 92 -8.61 -23.22 -11.45
C SER A 92 -9.48 -24.32 -12.04
N LYS A 93 -10.39 -23.97 -12.94
CA LYS A 93 -11.09 -24.98 -13.74
C LYS A 93 -10.00 -25.66 -14.55
N TRP A 94 -9.73 -26.93 -14.26
CA TRP A 94 -8.87 -27.74 -15.10
C TRP A 94 -9.50 -27.73 -16.50
N GLU A 95 -8.77 -27.19 -17.48
CA GLU A 95 -9.19 -27.27 -18.88
C GLU A 95 -9.28 -28.76 -19.26
N SER A 96 -10.24 -29.13 -20.11
CA SER A 96 -10.37 -30.55 -20.47
C SER A 96 -9.10 -31.04 -21.17
N PRO A 97 -8.59 -32.26 -20.85
CA PRO A 97 -7.38 -32.79 -21.47
C PRO A 97 -7.46 -32.81 -23.00
N GLN A 98 -8.64 -33.08 -23.57
CA GLN A 98 -8.83 -33.05 -25.02
C GLN A 98 -8.64 -31.65 -25.61
N ARG A 99 -9.13 -30.61 -24.92
CA ARG A 99 -9.01 -29.22 -25.38
C ARG A 99 -7.58 -28.71 -25.30
N VAL A 100 -6.85 -29.09 -24.25
CA VAL A 100 -5.42 -28.80 -24.13
C VAL A 100 -4.62 -29.53 -25.21
N SER A 101 -4.90 -30.81 -25.44
CA SER A 101 -4.22 -31.60 -26.47
C SER A 101 -4.43 -31.03 -27.86
N LYS A 102 -5.67 -30.65 -28.22
CA LYS A 102 -5.99 -29.99 -29.49
C LYS A 102 -5.31 -28.63 -29.64
N LEU A 103 -5.35 -27.80 -28.60
CA LEU A 103 -4.68 -26.50 -28.59
C LEU A 103 -3.16 -26.62 -28.75
N LEU A 104 -2.56 -27.72 -28.28
CA LEU A 104 -1.13 -28.02 -28.46
C LEU A 104 -0.83 -28.58 -29.85
N SER A 105 -1.72 -29.40 -30.42
CA SER A 105 -1.56 -29.94 -31.78
C SER A 105 -1.70 -28.88 -32.86
N ASP A 106 -2.54 -27.87 -32.61
CA ASP A 106 -2.83 -26.78 -33.57
C ASP A 106 -1.71 -25.72 -33.60
N ARG A 107 -0.76 -25.74 -32.65
CA ARG A 107 0.38 -24.81 -32.63
C ARG A 107 1.53 -25.28 -33.50
N SER A 108 2.28 -24.34 -34.05
CA SER A 108 3.43 -24.69 -34.87
C SER A 108 4.51 -25.41 -34.03
N LYS A 109 5.12 -26.45 -34.61
CA LYS A 109 6.26 -27.16 -34.01
C LYS A 109 7.56 -26.34 -34.08
N SER A 110 7.52 -25.13 -34.65
CA SER A 110 8.70 -24.29 -34.80
C SER A 110 9.16 -23.77 -33.44
N GLN A 111 10.47 -23.81 -33.22
CA GLN A 111 11.10 -23.30 -32.00
C GLN A 111 11.10 -21.76 -31.93
N SER A 112 10.87 -21.08 -33.06
CA SER A 112 10.84 -19.61 -33.16
C SER A 112 9.45 -18.99 -32.98
N ASP A 113 8.40 -19.81 -32.80
CA ASP A 113 7.03 -19.32 -32.64
C ASP A 113 6.84 -18.76 -31.21
N PRO A 114 6.51 -17.46 -31.06
CA PRO A 114 6.34 -16.82 -29.75
C PRO A 114 5.18 -17.39 -28.93
N MET A 115 4.27 -18.16 -29.55
CA MET A 115 3.15 -18.80 -28.88
C MET A 115 3.39 -20.27 -28.55
N ASN A 116 4.57 -20.82 -28.85
CA ASN A 116 4.89 -22.22 -28.57
C ASN A 116 5.27 -22.43 -27.09
N ILE A 117 4.51 -23.27 -26.39
CA ILE A 117 4.59 -23.42 -24.92
C ILE A 117 5.83 -24.22 -24.48
N VAL A 118 6.38 -25.08 -25.36
CA VAL A 118 7.57 -25.90 -25.05
C VAL A 118 8.88 -25.10 -25.03
N VAL A 119 8.85 -23.83 -25.43
CA VAL A 119 10.04 -22.97 -25.40
C VAL A 119 9.85 -21.92 -24.33
N PHE A 120 10.51 -22.09 -23.18
CA PHE A 120 10.69 -20.99 -22.23
C PHE A 120 11.62 -19.95 -22.85
N ILE A 121 11.06 -19.02 -23.63
CA ILE A 121 11.80 -17.83 -24.06
C ILE A 121 12.08 -17.03 -22.78
N LYS A 122 13.30 -17.17 -22.26
CA LYS A 122 13.77 -16.40 -21.10
C LYS A 122 13.85 -14.93 -21.52
N LYS A 123 12.77 -14.19 -21.34
CA LYS A 123 12.70 -12.76 -21.69
C LYS A 123 13.83 -12.04 -20.96
N LYS A 124 14.80 -11.51 -21.73
CA LYS A 124 15.91 -10.73 -21.16
C LYS A 124 15.30 -9.58 -20.35
N PRO A 125 15.60 -9.45 -19.05
CA PRO A 125 15.00 -8.39 -18.25
C PRO A 125 15.45 -7.03 -18.78
N ASN A 126 14.51 -6.08 -18.83
CA ASN A 126 14.83 -4.69 -19.17
C ASN A 126 15.93 -4.17 -18.24
N ILE A 127 16.73 -3.24 -18.75
CA ILE A 127 17.90 -2.68 -18.05
C ILE A 127 17.55 -2.21 -16.64
N PHE A 128 16.35 -1.63 -16.47
CA PHE A 128 15.82 -1.17 -15.19
C PHE A 128 15.57 -2.29 -14.18
N VAL A 129 14.98 -3.41 -14.62
CA VAL A 129 14.72 -4.58 -13.75
C VAL A 129 16.04 -5.23 -13.34
N ARG A 130 17.02 -5.28 -14.25
CA ARG A 130 18.37 -5.78 -13.94
C ARG A 130 19.08 -4.92 -12.91
N PHE A 131 18.94 -3.59 -13.02
CA PHE A 131 19.50 -2.62 -12.08
C PHE A 131 18.90 -2.75 -10.68
N LEU A 132 17.56 -2.76 -10.55
CA LEU A 132 16.88 -2.93 -9.26
C LEU A 132 17.23 -4.25 -8.59
N ARG A 133 17.32 -5.32 -9.38
CA ARG A 133 17.72 -6.64 -8.88
C ARG A 133 19.16 -6.62 -8.32
N ASN A 134 20.08 -5.93 -9.00
CA ASN A 134 21.47 -5.81 -8.52
C ASN A 134 21.56 -5.01 -7.22
N ILE A 135 20.80 -3.91 -7.09
CA ILE A 135 20.71 -3.15 -5.84
C ILE A 135 20.17 -4.04 -4.71
N PHE A 136 19.10 -4.78 -4.98
CA PHE A 136 18.49 -5.67 -4.00
C PHE A 136 19.47 -6.76 -3.52
N TYR A 137 20.20 -7.40 -4.43
CA TYR A 137 21.21 -8.40 -4.06
C TYR A 137 22.38 -7.81 -3.27
N TRP A 138 22.82 -6.61 -3.64
CA TRP A 138 23.87 -5.89 -2.91
C TRP A 138 23.46 -5.52 -1.48
N PHE A 139 22.19 -5.16 -1.27
CA PHE A 139 21.65 -4.95 0.08
C PHE A 139 21.52 -6.25 0.88
N LYS A 140 21.20 -7.36 0.21
CA LYS A 140 21.08 -8.68 0.86
C LYS A 140 22.45 -9.21 1.31
N SER A 141 23.50 -9.04 0.51
CA SER A 141 24.84 -9.50 0.86
C SER A 141 25.46 -8.72 2.02
N ARG A 142 25.17 -7.41 2.14
CA ARG A 142 25.65 -6.57 3.26
C ARG A 142 25.06 -6.89 4.64
N LYS A 143 24.09 -7.82 4.73
CA LYS A 143 23.54 -8.30 6.01
C LYS A 143 24.09 -9.68 6.41
N ALA A 144 24.89 -10.29 5.56
CA ALA A 144 25.48 -11.61 5.79
C ALA A 144 26.95 -11.53 6.24
N ASP A 145 27.52 -10.33 6.28
CA ASP A 145 28.79 -9.96 6.92
C ASP A 145 28.48 -9.21 8.23
#